data_AF-A0A443SDT6-F1
#
_entry.id   AF-A0A443SDT6-F1
#
_cell.length_a   1.000
_cell.length_b   1.000
_cell.length_c   1.000
_cell.angle_alpha   90.00
_cell.angle_beta   90.00
_cell.angle_gamma   90.00
#
_symmetry.space_group_name_H-M   'P 1'
#
loop_
_entity.id
_entity.type
_entity.pdbx_description
1 polymer ?
#
loop_
_entity_poly.entity_id
_entity_poly.type
_entity_poly.pdbx_seq_one_letter_code
_entity_poly.pdbx_strand_id
1 'polypeptide(L)'
;MSNDFENSVKGGEEQLGDIPKELAVQPLPCIAFVGLNLNNKNHLHIWNSFACNRQSDRIPLYYKALTVKNTIIACKPKKSSYEWHIPKGILKSNWLHKHLFEVPSVALLFIDLEWSDPNWETASSECASKVEQLKRQLTGRNTRIALVLVQENLTFPGVDDSLPTERAAHLCSVCDLSPKSLFVLPLLDHQHFTGFVLRMETAIFELAKGYYQYEAKIIKAHKEHLNKTTHQLLFVRHMFKIAFLNEIKQEIQTAIKGYKQAYAYLMEVRVSFTNLLEIKTIAGFINYKICKLSFLQNEPMDAFSQFRKHIDIFKSKS
;
A
#
# COMPACT_ATOMS: atom_id res chain seq x y z
N MET A 1 -5.94 -4.06 16.67
CA MET A 1 -4.66 -3.44 16.25
C MET A 1 -4.81 -2.15 15.46
N SER A 2 -5.99 -1.78 14.92
CA SER A 2 -6.14 -0.55 14.12
C SER A 2 -6.26 0.76 14.94
N ASN A 3 -6.68 0.70 16.21
CA ASN A 3 -6.84 1.89 17.07
C ASN A 3 -5.58 2.27 17.88
N ASP A 4 -4.59 1.38 17.99
CA ASP A 4 -3.36 1.67 18.73
C ASP A 4 -2.37 2.54 17.93
N PHE A 5 -2.55 2.62 16.61
CA PHE A 5 -1.68 3.41 15.73
C PHE A 5 -2.02 4.91 15.75
N GLU A 6 -3.29 5.29 15.69
CA GLU A 6 -3.68 6.71 15.68
C GLU A 6 -3.39 7.39 17.02
N ASN A 7 -3.46 6.65 18.14
CA ASN A 7 -3.09 7.16 19.47
C ASN A 7 -1.57 7.27 19.68
N SER A 8 -0.74 6.58 18.87
CA SER A 8 0.73 6.62 18.97
C SER A 8 1.37 7.81 18.23
N VAL A 9 0.59 8.58 17.46
CA VAL A 9 1.06 9.76 16.71
C VAL A 9 1.15 11.02 17.61
N LYS A 10 0.62 10.97 18.83
CA LYS A 10 0.75 12.07 19.80
C LYS A 10 2.05 11.96 20.60
N GLY A 11 3.11 12.60 20.09
CA GLY A 11 4.11 13.30 20.90
C GLY A 11 5.05 12.46 21.76
N GLY A 12 5.77 11.51 21.18
CA GLY A 12 7.05 11.05 21.75
C GLY A 12 8.20 11.74 21.03
N GLU A 13 9.08 12.43 21.76
CA GLU A 13 10.34 12.94 21.20
C GLU A 13 11.18 11.74 20.72
N GLU A 14 11.34 11.57 19.40
CA GLU A 14 12.23 10.55 18.84
C GLU A 14 13.68 10.87 19.26
N GLN A 15 14.33 9.98 20.01
CA GLN A 15 15.70 10.19 20.45
C GLN A 15 16.69 9.82 19.35
N LEU A 16 17.88 10.42 19.39
CA LEU A 16 18.94 10.11 18.44
C LEU A 16 19.37 8.63 18.60
N GLY A 17 19.08 7.82 17.59
CA GLY A 17 19.37 6.38 17.59
C GLY A 17 18.13 5.49 17.52
N ASP A 18 16.93 6.06 17.76
CA ASP A 18 15.68 5.31 17.61
C ASP A 18 15.41 4.96 16.15
N ILE A 19 14.81 3.78 15.93
CA ILE A 19 14.29 3.40 14.62
C ILE A 19 12.90 4.05 14.47
N PRO A 20 12.68 4.89 13.43
CA PRO A 20 11.38 5.47 13.15
C PRO A 20 10.30 4.41 13.09
N LYS A 21 9.12 4.72 13.64
CA LYS A 21 8.00 3.77 13.73
C LYS A 21 7.65 3.19 12.36
N GLU A 22 7.69 4.01 11.30
CA GLU A 22 7.44 3.60 9.92
C GLU A 22 8.41 2.53 9.39
N LEU A 23 9.64 2.49 9.92
CA LEU A 23 10.62 1.45 9.58
C LEU A 23 10.45 0.20 10.43
N ALA A 24 10.02 0.37 11.67
CA ALA A 24 9.82 -0.72 12.62
C ALA A 24 8.62 -1.60 12.30
N VAL A 25 7.55 -1.04 11.71
CA VAL A 25 6.36 -1.80 11.30
C VAL A 25 6.64 -2.78 10.15
N GLN A 26 5.79 -3.81 10.01
CA GLN A 26 5.70 -4.56 8.77
C GLN A 26 4.93 -3.69 7.76
N PRO A 27 5.53 -3.34 6.62
CA PRO A 27 4.85 -2.50 5.65
C PRO A 27 3.81 -3.33 4.90
N LEU A 28 2.55 -2.87 4.93
CA LEU A 28 1.41 -3.55 4.34
C LEU A 28 0.77 -2.70 3.25
N PRO A 29 0.14 -3.31 2.23
CA PRO A 29 -0.66 -2.58 1.26
C PRO A 29 -1.80 -1.82 1.93
N CYS A 30 -1.94 -0.53 1.60
CA CYS A 30 -2.99 0.32 2.14
C CYS A 30 -4.25 0.26 1.26
N ILE A 31 -5.36 -0.22 1.83
CA ILE A 31 -6.64 -0.41 1.17
C ILE A 31 -7.66 0.56 1.78
N ALA A 32 -8.22 1.43 0.94
CA ALA A 32 -9.26 2.36 1.36
C ALA A 32 -10.65 1.77 1.12
N PHE A 33 -11.52 1.80 2.14
CA PHE A 33 -12.92 1.43 2.03
C PHE A 33 -13.76 2.70 1.90
N VAL A 34 -14.57 2.79 0.85
CA VAL A 34 -15.36 3.96 0.47
C VAL A 34 -16.82 3.55 0.36
N GLY A 35 -17.75 4.41 0.81
CA GLY A 35 -19.20 4.14 0.71
C GLY A 35 -19.79 3.35 1.88
N LEU A 36 -18.98 2.86 2.82
CA LEU A 36 -19.51 2.20 4.02
C LEU A 36 -20.03 3.20 5.06
N ASN A 37 -21.24 2.94 5.58
CA ASN A 37 -21.79 3.62 6.74
C ASN A 37 -21.63 2.73 7.99
N LEU A 38 -20.62 3.00 8.82
CA LEU A 38 -20.32 2.15 9.99
C LEU A 38 -21.39 2.19 11.10
N ASN A 39 -22.42 3.06 10.99
CA ASN A 39 -23.59 3.01 11.86
C ASN A 39 -24.62 1.95 11.40
N ASN A 40 -24.56 1.51 10.14
CA ASN A 40 -25.36 0.40 9.63
C ASN A 40 -24.71 -0.93 10.05
N LYS A 41 -25.50 -1.85 10.63
CA LYS A 41 -25.05 -3.18 11.08
C LYS A 41 -24.43 -4.00 9.95
N ASN A 42 -25.00 -3.94 8.75
CA ASN A 42 -24.52 -4.69 7.58
C ASN A 42 -23.12 -4.21 7.15
N HIS A 43 -22.93 -2.90 7.06
CA HIS A 43 -21.65 -2.30 6.68
C HIS A 43 -20.60 -2.48 7.78
N LEU A 44 -21.02 -2.41 9.05
CA LEU A 44 -20.15 -2.72 10.17
C LEU A 44 -19.71 -4.20 10.16
N HIS A 45 -20.61 -5.12 9.79
CA HIS A 45 -20.27 -6.53 9.64
C HIS A 45 -19.24 -6.75 8.50
N ILE A 46 -19.42 -6.08 7.36
CA ILE A 46 -18.43 -6.08 6.27
C ILE A 46 -17.09 -5.56 6.79
N TRP A 47 -17.06 -4.37 7.40
CA TRP A 47 -15.84 -3.78 7.94
C TRP A 47 -15.13 -4.72 8.92
N ASN A 48 -15.86 -5.28 9.88
CA ASN A 48 -15.29 -6.17 10.89
C ASN A 48 -14.71 -7.45 10.27
N SER A 49 -15.35 -7.98 9.22
CA SER A 49 -14.89 -9.20 8.53
C SER A 49 -13.57 -8.99 7.77
N PHE A 50 -13.28 -7.76 7.32
CA PHE A 50 -12.00 -7.43 6.70
C PHE A 50 -10.96 -6.93 7.72
N ALA A 51 -11.31 -5.99 8.59
CA ALA A 51 -10.35 -5.21 9.36
C ALA A 51 -10.13 -5.69 10.81
N CYS A 52 -11.12 -6.33 11.44
CA CYS A 52 -11.08 -6.67 12.87
C CYS A 52 -10.94 -8.18 13.13
N ASN A 53 -11.72 -9.01 12.44
CA ASN A 53 -11.78 -10.46 12.64
C ASN A 53 -10.76 -11.18 11.75
N ARG A 54 -9.47 -10.82 11.91
CA ARG A 54 -8.38 -11.34 11.07
C ARG A 54 -7.61 -12.43 11.82
N GLN A 55 -7.57 -13.63 11.25
CA GLN A 55 -6.64 -14.69 11.64
C GLN A 55 -5.24 -14.41 11.04
N SER A 56 -4.19 -14.98 11.64
CA SER A 56 -2.79 -14.72 11.28
C SER A 56 -2.35 -15.29 9.92
N ASP A 57 -3.11 -16.22 9.37
CA ASP A 57 -2.90 -16.87 8.07
C ASP A 57 -3.43 -16.03 6.89
N ARG A 58 -4.24 -15.00 7.16
CA ARG A 58 -4.83 -14.14 6.11
C ARG A 58 -3.78 -13.21 5.50
N ILE A 59 -3.98 -12.89 4.23
CA ILE A 59 -3.11 -11.99 3.45
C ILE A 59 -2.96 -10.65 4.17
N PRO A 60 -1.74 -10.21 4.53
CA PRO A 60 -1.56 -9.08 5.42
C PRO A 60 -1.81 -7.75 4.68
N LEU A 61 -2.97 -7.15 4.94
CA LEU A 61 -3.46 -5.92 4.33
C LEU A 61 -3.80 -4.90 5.42
N TYR A 62 -3.51 -3.63 5.17
CA TYR A 62 -3.92 -2.53 6.04
C TYR A 62 -5.19 -1.88 5.48
N TYR A 63 -6.27 -1.88 6.27
CA TYR A 63 -7.56 -1.32 5.87
C TYR A 63 -7.82 0.01 6.55
N LYS A 64 -8.36 0.95 5.78
CA LYS A 64 -8.76 2.27 6.24
C LYS A 64 -10.15 2.61 5.72
N ALA A 65 -11.11 2.76 6.63
CA ALA A 65 -12.42 3.29 6.28
C ALA A 65 -12.31 4.79 6.03
N LEU A 66 -12.71 5.24 4.83
CA LEU A 66 -12.83 6.65 4.52
C LEU A 66 -14.18 7.15 4.99
N THR A 67 -14.17 8.22 5.78
CA THR A 67 -15.36 8.87 6.31
C THR A 67 -15.31 10.35 5.96
N VAL A 68 -16.36 11.11 6.31
CA VAL A 68 -16.38 12.57 6.14
C VAL A 68 -15.15 13.24 6.79
N LYS A 69 -14.61 12.66 7.88
CA LYS A 69 -13.41 13.17 8.57
C LYS A 69 -12.09 12.71 7.96
N ASN A 70 -12.08 11.52 7.33
CA ASN A 70 -10.88 10.88 6.79
C ASN A 70 -11.02 10.74 5.28
N THR A 71 -10.64 11.78 4.54
CA THR A 71 -10.75 11.84 3.08
C THR A 71 -9.44 11.50 2.38
N ILE A 72 -9.53 11.23 1.07
CA ILE A 72 -8.37 11.03 0.21
C ILE A 72 -7.66 12.38 0.06
N ILE A 73 -6.45 12.49 0.62
CA ILE A 73 -5.60 13.69 0.47
C ILE A 73 -5.39 13.93 -1.03
N ALA A 74 -5.43 15.16 -1.58
CA ALA A 74 -5.18 15.38 -3.01
C ALA A 74 -3.71 15.11 -3.42
N CYS A 75 -3.48 14.70 -4.68
CA CYS A 75 -2.12 14.52 -5.19
C CYS A 75 -1.48 15.89 -5.43
N LYS A 76 -0.30 16.14 -4.84
CA LYS A 76 0.49 17.35 -5.15
C LYS A 76 1.08 17.24 -6.56
N PRO A 77 1.20 18.34 -7.32
CA PRO A 77 1.78 18.33 -8.66
C PRO A 77 3.21 17.74 -8.63
N LYS A 78 3.49 16.81 -9.55
CA LYS A 78 4.79 16.15 -9.68
C LYS A 78 5.75 17.08 -10.43
N LYS A 79 6.97 17.28 -9.91
CA LYS A 79 8.05 17.96 -10.65
C LYS A 79 8.61 16.99 -11.70
N SER A 80 8.76 17.44 -12.94
CA SER A 80 9.12 16.57 -14.08
C SER A 80 10.63 16.32 -14.23
N SER A 81 11.50 17.18 -13.69
CA SER A 81 12.95 17.08 -13.92
C SER A 81 13.79 17.16 -12.64
N TYR A 82 14.87 16.37 -12.64
CA TYR A 82 15.94 16.39 -11.64
C TYR A 82 17.14 17.27 -12.06
N GLU A 83 17.11 17.83 -13.27
CA GLU A 83 18.25 18.50 -13.91
C GLU A 83 18.85 19.65 -13.07
N TRP A 84 18.05 20.26 -12.21
CA TRP A 84 18.47 21.29 -11.25
C TRP A 84 18.15 20.94 -9.79
N HIS A 85 17.82 19.67 -9.50
CA HIS A 85 17.42 19.25 -8.16
C HIS A 85 18.59 18.74 -7.32
N ILE A 86 19.09 19.61 -6.45
CA ILE A 86 20.00 19.21 -5.38
C ILE A 86 19.16 18.65 -4.22
N PRO A 87 19.29 17.36 -3.88
CA PRO A 87 18.57 16.80 -2.75
C PRO A 87 19.12 17.35 -1.43
N LYS A 88 18.23 17.80 -0.53
CA LYS A 88 18.60 18.25 0.82
C LYS A 88 19.15 17.14 1.74
N GLY A 89 19.01 15.88 1.35
CA GLY A 89 19.36 14.69 2.14
C GLY A 89 19.07 13.40 1.37
N ILE A 90 19.15 12.23 1.99
CA ILE A 90 18.96 10.92 1.34
C ILE A 90 17.50 10.51 1.33
N LEU A 91 16.79 10.48 2.45
CA LEU A 91 15.37 10.09 2.52
C LEU A 91 14.50 11.26 2.96
N LYS A 92 13.28 11.34 2.42
CA LYS A 92 12.27 12.29 2.89
C LYS A 92 11.49 11.65 4.02
N SER A 93 11.44 12.27 5.20
CA SER A 93 10.84 11.69 6.40
C SER A 93 9.40 11.25 6.22
N ASN A 94 8.58 12.04 5.51
CA ASN A 94 7.18 11.74 5.28
C ASN A 94 6.91 10.72 4.14
N TRP A 95 7.94 10.26 3.42
CA TRP A 95 7.71 9.38 2.27
C TRP A 95 7.19 8.00 2.69
N LEU A 96 7.72 7.44 3.78
CA LEU A 96 7.25 6.14 4.29
C LEU A 96 5.83 6.24 4.81
N HIS A 97 5.56 7.21 5.69
CA HIS A 97 4.22 7.47 6.24
C HIS A 97 3.18 7.61 5.12
N LYS A 98 3.49 8.38 4.08
CA LYS A 98 2.61 8.59 2.93
C LYS A 98 2.22 7.27 2.24
N HIS A 99 3.17 6.37 2.00
CA HIS A 99 2.91 5.12 1.27
C HIS A 99 2.38 3.99 2.17
N LEU A 100 2.50 4.12 3.49
CA LEU A 100 1.93 3.21 4.47
C LEU A 100 0.48 3.56 4.82
N PHE A 101 0.15 4.84 5.02
CA PHE A 101 -1.08 5.23 5.74
C PHE A 101 -1.93 6.32 5.06
N GLU A 102 -1.36 7.11 4.16
CA GLU A 102 -2.08 8.21 3.51
C GLU A 102 -2.61 7.84 2.12
N VAL A 103 -1.76 7.24 1.29
CA VAL A 103 -2.09 6.95 -0.11
C VAL A 103 -2.50 5.49 -0.26
N PRO A 104 -3.78 5.20 -0.53
CA PRO A 104 -4.20 3.84 -0.76
C PRO A 104 -3.67 3.32 -2.11
N SER A 105 -3.22 2.08 -2.11
CA SER A 105 -2.91 1.34 -3.34
C SER A 105 -4.18 0.91 -4.07
N VAL A 106 -5.25 0.61 -3.33
CA VAL A 106 -6.57 0.23 -3.84
C VAL A 106 -7.66 0.96 -3.05
N ALA A 107 -8.64 1.52 -3.76
CA ALA A 107 -9.88 2.04 -3.18
C ALA A 107 -11.05 1.13 -3.56
N LEU A 108 -11.71 0.56 -2.55
CA LEU A 108 -12.89 -0.27 -2.70
C LEU A 108 -14.13 0.57 -2.45
N LEU A 109 -14.94 0.76 -3.48
CA LEU A 109 -16.23 1.44 -3.38
C LEU A 109 -17.30 0.40 -3.12
N PHE A 110 -17.94 0.46 -1.94
CA PHE A 110 -19.07 -0.38 -1.58
C PHE A 110 -20.36 0.32 -1.96
N ILE A 111 -21.24 -0.41 -2.65
CA ILE A 111 -22.58 0.06 -3.03
C ILE A 111 -23.58 -1.05 -2.74
N ASP A 112 -24.62 -0.70 -1.99
CA ASP A 112 -25.78 -1.56 -1.77
C ASP A 112 -26.66 -1.44 -3.00
N LEU A 113 -26.68 -2.49 -3.83
CA LEU A 113 -27.39 -2.51 -5.10
C LEU A 113 -27.69 -3.95 -5.51
N GLU A 114 -28.96 -4.31 -5.52
CA GLU A 114 -29.44 -5.65 -5.85
C GLU A 114 -29.45 -5.94 -7.36
N TRP A 115 -29.12 -7.17 -7.75
CA TRP A 115 -29.29 -7.61 -9.14
C TRP A 115 -30.73 -7.62 -9.60
N SER A 116 -31.71 -7.60 -8.70
CA SER A 116 -33.13 -7.53 -9.01
C SER A 116 -33.72 -6.12 -8.89
N ASP A 117 -32.88 -5.08 -8.73
CA ASP A 117 -33.38 -3.70 -8.59
C ASP A 117 -34.27 -3.33 -9.81
N PRO A 118 -35.52 -2.87 -9.58
CA PRO A 118 -36.46 -2.53 -10.65
C PRO A 118 -36.06 -1.27 -11.42
N ASN A 119 -35.28 -0.37 -10.80
CA ASN A 119 -34.80 0.89 -11.38
C ASN A 119 -33.32 0.80 -11.76
N TRP A 120 -32.90 -0.36 -12.29
CA TRP A 120 -31.51 -0.68 -12.59
C TRP A 120 -30.75 0.38 -13.38
N GLU A 121 -31.37 0.96 -14.41
CA GLU A 121 -30.73 1.99 -15.24
C GLU A 121 -30.37 3.24 -14.42
N THR A 122 -31.26 3.66 -13.52
CA THR A 122 -31.01 4.81 -12.64
C THR A 122 -29.94 4.48 -11.60
N ALA A 123 -30.04 3.32 -10.96
CA ALA A 123 -29.09 2.89 -9.93
C ALA A 123 -27.67 2.67 -10.50
N SER A 124 -27.57 2.11 -11.69
CA SER A 124 -26.28 1.92 -12.38
C SER A 124 -25.66 3.25 -12.83
N SER A 125 -26.46 4.24 -13.24
CA SER A 125 -26.01 5.61 -13.53
C SER A 125 -25.49 6.33 -12.27
N GLU A 126 -26.19 6.17 -11.14
CA GLU A 126 -25.72 6.72 -9.85
C GLU A 126 -24.41 6.06 -9.39
N CYS A 127 -24.30 4.73 -9.55
CA CYS A 127 -23.07 3.99 -9.31
C CYS A 127 -21.90 4.53 -10.13
N ALA A 128 -22.10 4.71 -11.45
CA ALA A 128 -21.09 5.27 -12.33
C ALA A 128 -20.65 6.67 -11.92
N SER A 129 -21.60 7.52 -11.50
CA SER A 129 -21.32 8.86 -10.98
C SER A 129 -20.45 8.83 -9.72
N LYS A 130 -20.72 7.89 -8.78
CA LYS A 130 -19.88 7.68 -7.58
C LYS A 130 -18.48 7.19 -7.93
N VAL A 131 -18.35 6.29 -8.90
CA VAL A 131 -17.04 5.83 -9.41
C VAL A 131 -16.26 6.98 -10.06
N GLU A 132 -16.92 7.81 -10.86
CA GLU A 132 -16.29 8.97 -11.50
C GLU A 132 -15.82 10.01 -10.46
N GLN A 133 -16.64 10.29 -9.45
CA GLN A 133 -16.25 11.15 -8.33
C GLN A 133 -15.00 10.63 -7.61
N LEU A 134 -14.93 9.32 -7.37
CA LEU A 134 -13.77 8.68 -6.77
C LEU A 134 -12.53 8.74 -7.68
N LYS A 135 -12.68 8.52 -9.00
CA LYS A 135 -11.63 8.71 -10.01
C LYS A 135 -11.08 10.15 -9.95
N ARG A 136 -11.96 11.16 -9.86
CA ARG A 136 -11.57 12.58 -9.73
C ARG A 136 -10.78 12.84 -8.45
N GLN A 137 -11.20 12.32 -7.30
CA GLN A 137 -10.46 12.47 -6.03
C GLN A 137 -9.07 11.81 -6.06
N LEU A 138 -8.92 10.72 -6.81
CA LEU A 138 -7.67 9.98 -6.97
C LEU A 138 -6.78 10.49 -8.10
N THR A 139 -7.17 11.56 -8.80
CA THR A 139 -6.43 12.10 -9.95
C THR A 139 -4.96 12.38 -9.60
N GLY A 140 -4.07 11.99 -10.52
CA GLY A 140 -2.62 12.09 -10.34
C GLY A 140 -1.99 10.96 -9.51
N ARG A 141 -2.81 10.00 -9.05
CA ARG A 141 -2.35 8.73 -8.45
C ARG A 141 -2.72 7.57 -9.34
N ASN A 142 -1.94 6.50 -9.27
CA ASN A 142 -2.24 5.24 -9.95
C ASN A 142 -3.08 4.28 -9.07
N THR A 143 -3.72 4.79 -8.02
CA THR A 143 -4.55 3.98 -7.10
C THR A 143 -5.58 3.21 -7.90
N ARG A 144 -5.66 1.90 -7.66
CA ARG A 144 -6.64 1.03 -8.33
C ARG A 144 -8.01 1.24 -7.70
N ILE A 145 -9.06 1.26 -8.51
CA ILE A 145 -10.44 1.34 -8.02
C ILE A 145 -11.08 -0.01 -8.29
N ALA A 146 -11.77 -0.55 -7.30
CA ALA A 146 -12.66 -1.68 -7.48
C ALA A 146 -14.02 -1.40 -6.84
N LEU A 147 -15.06 -1.89 -7.49
CA LEU A 147 -16.46 -1.79 -7.07
C LEU A 147 -16.84 -3.08 -6.34
N VAL A 148 -17.51 -2.94 -5.20
CA VAL A 148 -18.06 -4.03 -4.42
C VAL A 148 -19.55 -3.83 -4.31
N LEU A 149 -20.30 -4.70 -4.98
CA LEU A 149 -21.76 -4.73 -4.89
C LEU A 149 -22.15 -5.59 -3.68
N VAL A 150 -22.85 -4.98 -2.76
CA VAL A 150 -23.40 -5.63 -1.58
C VAL A 150 -24.78 -6.16 -1.95
N GLN A 151 -24.97 -7.48 -1.89
CA GLN A 151 -26.27 -8.14 -2.07
C GLN A 151 -26.81 -8.49 -0.69
N GLU A 152 -27.86 -7.81 -0.28
CA GLU A 152 -28.65 -8.09 0.91
C GLU A 152 -29.64 -9.24 0.69
N ASN A 153 -30.08 -9.53 -0.53
CA ASN A 153 -30.96 -10.68 -0.75
C ASN A 153 -30.18 -11.98 -0.97
N LEU A 154 -30.74 -13.10 -0.52
CA LEU A 154 -30.23 -14.43 -0.89
C LEU A 154 -30.50 -14.63 -2.39
N THR A 155 -29.43 -14.91 -3.15
CA THR A 155 -29.59 -15.36 -4.55
C THR A 155 -30.35 -16.69 -4.53
N PHE A 156 -31.61 -16.68 -4.97
CA PHE A 156 -32.43 -17.88 -5.03
C PHE A 156 -31.82 -18.87 -6.04
N PRO A 157 -31.55 -20.13 -5.66
CA PRO A 157 -31.17 -21.15 -6.63
C PRO A 157 -32.35 -21.38 -7.58
N GLY A 158 -32.19 -21.03 -8.86
CA GLY A 158 -33.22 -21.16 -9.90
C GLY A 158 -33.54 -19.90 -10.69
N VAL A 159 -32.97 -18.73 -10.34
CA VAL A 159 -32.97 -17.56 -11.22
C VAL A 159 -32.02 -17.83 -12.39
N ASP A 160 -32.45 -17.51 -13.61
CA ASP A 160 -31.61 -17.58 -14.80
C ASP A 160 -30.28 -16.82 -14.56
N ASP A 161 -29.16 -17.55 -14.51
CA ASP A 161 -27.81 -17.02 -14.24
C ASP A 161 -27.35 -15.97 -15.29
N SER A 162 -28.16 -15.77 -16.34
CA SER A 162 -27.98 -14.75 -17.36
C SER A 162 -28.08 -13.31 -16.80
N LEU A 163 -29.04 -13.03 -15.90
CA LEU A 163 -29.31 -11.66 -15.45
C LEU A 163 -28.17 -11.04 -14.63
N PRO A 164 -27.61 -11.69 -13.57
CA PRO A 164 -26.48 -11.14 -12.84
C PRO A 164 -25.25 -10.94 -13.74
N THR A 165 -25.05 -11.83 -14.72
CA THR A 165 -23.93 -11.76 -15.67
C THR A 165 -24.06 -10.56 -16.60
N GLU A 166 -25.24 -10.35 -17.19
CA GLU A 166 -25.54 -9.19 -18.04
C GLU A 166 -25.40 -7.87 -17.26
N ARG A 167 -26.00 -7.81 -16.07
CA ARG A 167 -25.95 -6.62 -15.21
C ARG A 167 -24.53 -6.31 -14.73
N ALA A 168 -23.72 -7.33 -14.42
CA ALA A 168 -22.31 -7.15 -14.07
C ALA A 168 -21.49 -6.59 -15.25
N ALA A 169 -21.72 -7.10 -16.46
CA ALA A 169 -21.08 -6.61 -17.67
C ALA A 169 -21.48 -5.15 -17.98
N HIS A 170 -22.77 -4.83 -17.83
CA HIS A 170 -23.29 -3.48 -17.95
C HIS A 170 -22.62 -2.52 -16.95
N LEU A 171 -22.57 -2.86 -15.66
CA LEU A 171 -21.91 -2.03 -14.65
C LEU A 171 -20.43 -1.80 -14.93
N CYS A 172 -19.70 -2.84 -15.34
CA CYS A 172 -18.29 -2.71 -15.73
C CYS A 172 -18.12 -1.73 -16.90
N SER A 173 -19.02 -1.80 -17.89
CA SER A 173 -19.00 -0.90 -19.05
C SER A 173 -19.29 0.55 -18.65
N VAL A 174 -20.38 0.81 -17.94
CA VAL A 174 -20.79 2.18 -17.58
C VAL A 174 -19.81 2.82 -16.58
N CYS A 175 -19.23 2.04 -15.67
CA CYS A 175 -18.24 2.54 -14.71
C CYS A 175 -16.81 2.64 -15.29
N ASP A 176 -16.58 2.13 -16.51
CA ASP A 176 -15.26 1.97 -17.11
C ASP A 176 -14.30 1.25 -16.14
N LEU A 177 -14.67 0.03 -15.77
CA LEU A 177 -13.94 -0.86 -14.86
C LEU A 177 -13.69 -2.22 -15.53
N SER A 178 -12.55 -2.82 -15.20
CA SER A 178 -12.28 -4.21 -15.57
C SER A 178 -13.20 -5.16 -14.78
N PRO A 179 -13.66 -6.29 -15.36
CA PRO A 179 -14.39 -7.31 -14.61
C PRO A 179 -13.64 -7.83 -13.38
N LYS A 180 -12.29 -7.80 -13.39
CA LYS A 180 -11.45 -8.17 -12.23
C LYS A 180 -11.53 -7.17 -11.06
N SER A 181 -12.14 -6.02 -11.29
CA SER A 181 -12.34 -4.93 -10.32
C SER A 181 -13.81 -4.80 -9.91
N LEU A 182 -14.66 -5.78 -10.24
CA LEU A 182 -16.01 -5.90 -9.74
C LEU A 182 -16.09 -7.10 -8.80
N PHE A 183 -16.60 -6.89 -7.60
CA PHE A 183 -16.81 -7.92 -6.60
C PHE A 183 -18.27 -7.92 -6.14
N VAL A 184 -18.74 -9.08 -5.72
CA VAL A 184 -20.09 -9.28 -5.18
C VAL A 184 -19.97 -9.87 -3.79
N LEU A 185 -20.63 -9.25 -2.82
CA LEU A 185 -20.69 -9.71 -1.43
C LEU A 185 -22.14 -10.05 -1.04
N PRO A 186 -22.50 -11.35 -0.96
CA PRO A 186 -23.81 -11.78 -0.48
C PRO A 186 -23.85 -11.78 1.05
N LEU A 187 -24.47 -10.76 1.66
CA LEU A 187 -24.46 -10.55 3.10
C LEU A 187 -25.20 -11.62 3.92
N LEU A 188 -26.30 -12.14 3.37
CA LEU A 188 -27.13 -13.14 4.08
C LEU A 188 -26.62 -14.58 3.92
N ASP A 189 -25.64 -14.83 3.04
CA ASP A 189 -24.99 -16.14 2.93
C ASP A 189 -23.92 -16.29 4.03
N HIS A 190 -24.38 -16.41 5.28
CA HIS A 190 -23.49 -16.51 6.45
C HIS A 190 -22.52 -17.70 6.38
N GLN A 191 -22.88 -18.76 5.65
CA GLN A 191 -22.04 -19.94 5.51
C GLN A 191 -20.83 -19.67 4.61
N HIS A 192 -21.02 -18.98 3.48
CA HIS A 192 -19.96 -18.76 2.50
C HIS A 192 -19.35 -17.35 2.51
N PHE A 193 -19.92 -16.40 3.27
CA PHE A 193 -19.47 -15.00 3.33
C PHE A 193 -17.96 -14.87 3.54
N THR A 194 -17.41 -15.62 4.50
CA THR A 194 -15.96 -15.65 4.77
C THR A 194 -15.15 -16.07 3.54
N GLY A 195 -15.65 -17.04 2.76
CA GLY A 195 -15.01 -17.46 1.51
C GLY A 195 -15.02 -16.38 0.43
N PHE A 196 -16.08 -15.56 0.33
CA PHE A 196 -16.10 -14.38 -0.53
C PHE A 196 -15.07 -13.35 -0.10
N VAL A 197 -14.99 -13.07 1.21
CA VAL A 197 -14.00 -12.15 1.79
C VAL A 197 -12.58 -12.60 1.45
N LEU A 198 -12.22 -13.87 1.67
CA LEU A 198 -10.86 -14.38 1.40
C LEU A 198 -10.49 -14.32 -0.10
N ARG A 199 -11.42 -14.65 -1.00
CA ARG A 199 -11.22 -14.52 -2.45
C ARG A 199 -11.02 -13.06 -2.86
N MET A 200 -11.81 -12.16 -2.28
CA MET A 200 -11.64 -10.73 -2.50
C MET A 200 -10.29 -10.24 -2.00
N GLU A 201 -9.83 -10.64 -0.81
CA GLU A 201 -8.49 -10.26 -0.30
C GLU A 201 -7.38 -10.65 -1.25
N THR A 202 -7.47 -11.83 -1.85
CA THR A 202 -6.51 -12.31 -2.85
C THR A 202 -6.50 -11.39 -4.07
N ALA A 203 -7.67 -11.06 -4.61
CA ALA A 203 -7.78 -10.16 -5.76
C ALA A 203 -7.35 -8.72 -5.43
N ILE A 204 -7.71 -8.20 -4.27
CA ILE A 204 -7.30 -6.88 -3.75
C ILE A 204 -5.78 -6.82 -3.62
N PHE A 205 -5.16 -7.87 -3.11
CA PHE A 205 -3.72 -7.92 -2.96
C PHE A 205 -3.00 -7.92 -4.30
N GLU A 206 -3.52 -8.61 -5.32
CA GLU A 206 -2.96 -8.56 -6.67
C GLU A 206 -3.11 -7.17 -7.33
N LEU A 207 -4.24 -6.49 -7.14
CA LEU A 207 -4.41 -5.09 -7.55
C LEU A 207 -3.39 -4.18 -6.86
N ALA A 208 -3.17 -4.38 -5.56
CA ALA A 208 -2.20 -3.62 -4.79
C ALA A 208 -0.76 -3.88 -5.25
N LYS A 209 -0.39 -5.14 -5.52
CA LYS A 209 0.91 -5.47 -6.13
C LYS A 209 1.11 -4.74 -7.45
N GLY A 210 0.09 -4.73 -8.31
CA GLY A 210 0.11 -3.99 -9.57
C GLY A 210 0.33 -2.48 -9.40
N TYR A 211 -0.21 -1.88 -8.34
CA TYR A 211 0.06 -0.48 -7.97
C TYR A 211 1.53 -0.26 -7.59
N TYR A 212 2.04 -1.02 -6.62
CA TYR A 212 3.41 -0.82 -6.12
C TYR A 212 4.47 -1.20 -7.15
N GLN A 213 4.18 -2.18 -8.03
CA GLN A 213 5.04 -2.51 -9.17
C GLN A 213 5.18 -1.34 -10.14
N TYR A 214 4.08 -0.64 -10.42
CA TYR A 214 4.11 0.54 -11.28
C TYR A 214 4.87 1.70 -10.63
N GLU A 215 4.65 1.97 -9.34
CA GLU A 215 5.39 3.01 -8.61
C GLU A 215 6.90 2.69 -8.56
N ALA A 216 7.28 1.43 -8.34
CA ALA A 216 8.68 1.00 -8.39
C ALA A 216 9.28 1.18 -9.79
N LYS A 217 8.52 0.91 -10.86
CA LYS A 217 8.95 1.14 -12.25
C LYS A 217 9.22 2.61 -12.52
N ILE A 218 8.37 3.52 -12.05
CA ILE A 218 8.60 4.99 -12.17
C ILE A 218 9.90 5.38 -11.47
N ILE A 219 10.10 4.92 -10.23
CA ILE A 219 11.31 5.23 -9.46
C ILE A 219 12.55 4.66 -10.17
N LYS A 220 12.46 3.44 -10.72
CA LYS A 220 13.54 2.84 -11.51
C LYS A 220 13.87 3.66 -12.76
N ALA A 221 12.86 4.08 -13.51
CA ALA A 221 13.05 4.91 -14.70
C ALA A 221 13.76 6.23 -14.34
N HIS A 222 13.37 6.91 -13.25
CA HIS A 222 14.07 8.10 -12.78
C HIS A 222 15.53 7.81 -12.40
N LYS A 223 15.81 6.67 -11.75
CA LYS A 223 17.16 6.26 -11.38
C LYS A 223 18.07 6.04 -12.59
N GLU A 224 17.54 5.51 -13.69
CA GLU A 224 18.31 5.24 -14.92
C GLU A 224 18.83 6.52 -15.58
N HIS A 225 18.18 7.66 -15.35
CA HIS A 225 18.62 8.97 -15.87
C HIS A 225 19.60 9.70 -14.94
N LEU A 226 20.05 9.07 -13.84
CA LEU A 226 20.96 9.71 -12.88
C LEU A 226 22.43 9.48 -13.25
N ASN A 227 23.22 10.54 -13.18
CA ASN A 227 24.69 10.46 -13.18
C ASN A 227 25.23 9.84 -11.87
N LYS A 228 26.04 8.78 -11.98
CA LYS A 228 26.58 8.02 -10.83
C LYS A 228 27.55 8.83 -9.95
N THR A 229 28.24 9.82 -10.50
CA THR A 229 29.24 10.61 -9.79
C THR A 229 28.60 11.77 -9.04
N THR A 230 27.64 12.46 -9.66
CA THR A 230 27.03 13.67 -9.07
C THR A 230 25.78 13.36 -8.23
N HIS A 231 25.10 12.24 -8.49
CA HIS A 231 23.81 11.93 -7.86
C HIS A 231 23.85 10.72 -6.92
N GLN A 232 24.98 10.44 -6.27
CA GLN A 232 25.17 9.29 -5.38
C GLN A 232 24.05 9.13 -4.33
N LEU A 233 23.65 10.23 -3.66
CA LEU A 233 22.57 10.22 -2.66
C LEU A 233 21.22 9.78 -3.27
N LEU A 234 20.97 10.15 -4.53
CA LEU A 234 19.74 9.74 -5.22
C LEU A 234 19.77 8.26 -5.57
N PHE A 235 20.91 7.65 -5.88
CA PHE A 235 21.01 6.20 -6.08
C PHE A 235 20.60 5.43 -4.82
N VAL A 236 21.10 5.84 -3.65
CA VAL A 236 20.70 5.27 -2.35
C VAL A 236 19.19 5.43 -2.14
N ARG A 237 18.67 6.65 -2.29
CA ARG A 237 17.24 6.97 -2.14
C ARG A 237 16.36 6.09 -3.02
N HIS A 238 16.65 6.01 -4.31
CA HIS A 238 15.79 5.30 -5.26
C HIS A 238 15.81 3.79 -5.00
N MET A 239 16.97 3.21 -4.71
CA MET A 239 17.04 1.79 -4.35
C MET A 239 16.34 1.47 -3.04
N PHE A 240 16.50 2.31 -2.02
CA PHE A 240 15.78 2.17 -0.76
C PHE A 240 14.27 2.12 -1.00
N LYS A 241 13.75 3.08 -1.79
CA LYS A 241 12.32 3.15 -2.09
C LYS A 241 11.83 1.93 -2.86
N ILE A 242 12.57 1.48 -3.88
CA ILE A 242 12.22 0.28 -4.64
C ILE A 242 12.19 -0.95 -3.72
N ALA A 243 13.19 -1.10 -2.84
CA ALA A 243 13.23 -2.19 -1.86
C ALA A 243 12.02 -2.14 -0.92
N PHE A 244 11.68 -0.97 -0.39
CA PHE A 244 10.53 -0.77 0.49
C PHE A 244 9.19 -1.07 -0.21
N LEU A 245 9.03 -0.69 -1.48
CA LEU A 245 7.84 -1.04 -2.26
C LEU A 245 7.73 -2.56 -2.49
N ASN A 246 8.86 -3.26 -2.70
CA ASN A 246 8.86 -4.72 -2.76
C ASN A 246 8.53 -5.37 -1.41
N GLU A 247 8.97 -4.76 -0.30
CA GLU A 247 8.60 -5.19 1.06
C GLU A 247 7.08 -5.07 1.27
N ILE A 248 6.45 -3.96 0.85
CA ILE A 248 4.98 -3.81 0.93
C ILE A 248 4.25 -4.91 0.15
N LYS A 249 4.75 -5.27 -1.04
CA LYS A 249 4.21 -6.38 -1.86
C LYS A 249 4.41 -7.77 -1.25
N GLN A 250 5.06 -7.87 -0.08
CA GLN A 250 5.49 -9.12 0.55
C GLN A 250 6.50 -9.94 -0.30
N GLU A 251 7.23 -9.29 -1.20
CA GLU A 251 8.33 -9.91 -1.97
C GLU A 251 9.65 -9.80 -1.19
N ILE A 252 9.73 -10.48 -0.05
CA ILE A 252 10.78 -10.28 0.96
C ILE A 252 12.20 -10.48 0.39
N GLN A 253 12.41 -11.52 -0.39
CA GLN A 253 13.71 -11.81 -1.01
C GLN A 253 14.16 -10.70 -1.99
N THR A 254 13.23 -10.17 -2.79
CA THR A 254 13.49 -9.04 -3.70
C THR A 254 13.78 -7.75 -2.91
N ALA A 255 13.06 -7.53 -1.81
CA ALA A 255 13.29 -6.41 -0.91
C ALA A 255 14.68 -6.46 -0.28
N ILE A 256 15.10 -7.62 0.25
CA ILE A 256 16.45 -7.82 0.83
C ILE A 256 17.53 -7.49 -0.20
N LYS A 257 17.43 -8.01 -1.44
CA LYS A 257 18.37 -7.70 -2.53
C LYS A 257 18.42 -6.19 -2.81
N GLY A 258 17.26 -5.54 -2.86
CA GLY A 258 17.16 -4.08 -3.05
C GLY A 258 17.82 -3.29 -1.92
N TYR A 259 17.63 -3.69 -0.66
CA TYR A 259 18.26 -3.05 0.49
C TYR A 259 19.77 -3.28 0.53
N LYS A 260 20.24 -4.51 0.25
CA LYS A 260 21.68 -4.82 0.11
C LYS A 260 22.32 -3.94 -0.97
N GLN A 261 21.64 -3.72 -2.10
CA GLN A 261 22.11 -2.81 -3.16
C GLN A 261 22.08 -1.33 -2.73
N ALA A 262 21.06 -0.88 -2.00
CA ALA A 262 21.01 0.48 -1.44
C ALA A 262 22.17 0.72 -0.46
N TYR A 263 22.51 -0.27 0.36
CA TYR A 263 23.65 -0.25 1.27
C TYR A 263 24.97 -0.12 0.50
N ALA A 264 25.15 -0.89 -0.58
CA ALA A 264 26.33 -0.81 -1.43
C ALA A 264 26.51 0.60 -2.03
N TYR A 265 25.44 1.18 -2.59
CA TYR A 265 25.48 2.56 -3.07
C TYR A 265 25.80 3.58 -1.96
N LEU A 266 25.35 3.33 -0.73
CA LEU A 266 25.66 4.21 0.40
C LEU A 266 27.16 4.18 0.76
N MET A 267 27.84 3.05 0.57
CA MET A 267 29.28 2.94 0.83
C MET A 267 30.13 3.69 -0.21
N GLU A 268 29.59 3.96 -1.39
CA GLU A 268 30.24 4.75 -2.45
C GLU A 268 30.03 6.26 -2.28
N VAL A 269 29.13 6.68 -1.39
CA VAL A 269 28.85 8.10 -1.12
C VAL A 269 30.08 8.76 -0.49
N ARG A 270 30.51 9.89 -1.05
CA ARG A 270 31.57 10.73 -0.45
C ARG A 270 31.11 11.28 0.91
N VAL A 271 31.84 10.91 1.95
CA VAL A 271 31.59 11.32 3.33
C VAL A 271 32.24 12.69 3.58
N SER A 272 31.49 13.59 4.21
CA SER A 272 31.95 14.88 4.73
C SER A 272 31.41 15.09 6.14
N PHE A 273 31.95 16.07 6.87
CA PHE A 273 31.45 16.41 8.20
C PHE A 273 29.94 16.76 8.20
N THR A 274 29.45 17.39 7.13
CA THR A 274 28.06 17.84 7.02
C THR A 274 27.05 16.73 6.73
N ASN A 275 27.49 15.60 6.16
CA ASN A 275 26.60 14.48 5.81
C ASN A 275 26.86 13.19 6.62
N LEU A 276 27.92 13.16 7.44
CA LEU A 276 28.34 11.98 8.19
C LEU A 276 27.22 11.39 9.05
N LEU A 277 26.51 12.24 9.79
CA LEU A 277 25.41 11.80 10.64
C LEU A 277 24.29 11.18 9.81
N GLU A 278 23.89 11.83 8.72
CA GLU A 278 22.86 11.31 7.82
C GLU A 278 23.27 9.96 7.21
N ILE A 279 24.52 9.81 6.78
CA ILE A 279 25.04 8.54 6.24
C ILE A 279 24.98 7.44 7.30
N LYS A 280 25.42 7.71 8.54
CA LYS A 280 25.38 6.74 9.65
C LYS A 280 23.94 6.33 9.96
N THR A 281 23.03 7.29 10.06
CA THR A 281 21.60 7.03 10.33
C THR A 281 20.96 6.19 9.24
N ILE A 282 21.15 6.55 7.97
CA ILE A 282 20.58 5.80 6.84
C ILE A 282 21.21 4.42 6.71
N ALA A 283 22.51 4.28 6.99
CA ALA A 283 23.17 2.97 7.04
C ALA A 283 22.55 2.09 8.13
N GLY A 284 22.27 2.64 9.31
CA GLY A 284 21.57 1.96 10.39
C GLY A 284 20.17 1.50 9.97
N PHE A 285 19.38 2.36 9.32
CA PHE A 285 18.05 2.01 8.83
C PHE A 285 18.07 0.88 7.79
N ILE A 286 18.98 0.94 6.82
CA ILE A 286 19.12 -0.11 5.81
C ILE A 286 19.59 -1.41 6.46
N ASN A 287 20.57 -1.34 7.36
CA ASN A 287 21.09 -2.50 8.08
C ASN A 287 19.99 -3.19 8.91
N TYR A 288 19.20 -2.40 9.65
CA TYR A 288 18.04 -2.87 10.40
C TYR A 288 17.06 -3.61 9.49
N LYS A 289 16.70 -3.03 8.33
CA LYS A 289 15.80 -3.68 7.36
C LYS A 289 16.36 -5.01 6.84
N ILE A 290 17.64 -5.06 6.46
CA ILE A 290 18.26 -6.31 5.98
C ILE A 290 18.21 -7.38 7.06
N CYS A 291 18.68 -7.08 8.28
CA CYS A 291 18.70 -8.06 9.37
C CYS A 291 17.30 -8.53 9.75
N LYS A 292 16.34 -7.60 9.92
CA LYS A 292 14.95 -7.92 10.25
C LYS A 292 14.32 -8.86 9.21
N LEU A 293 14.51 -8.57 7.92
CA LEU A 293 13.94 -9.39 6.85
C LEU A 293 14.66 -10.73 6.70
N SER A 294 15.97 -10.81 6.94
CA SER A 294 16.70 -12.07 6.98
C SER A 294 16.21 -12.98 8.12
N PHE A 295 15.93 -12.43 9.31
CA PHE A 295 15.27 -13.20 10.37
C PHE A 295 13.88 -13.71 9.95
N LEU A 296 13.09 -12.86 9.27
CA LEU A 296 11.77 -13.26 8.76
C LEU A 296 11.86 -14.40 7.72
N GLN A 297 12.95 -14.49 6.98
CA GLN A 297 13.21 -15.58 6.02
C GLN A 297 13.85 -16.82 6.64
N ASN A 298 14.01 -16.86 7.98
CA ASN A 298 14.74 -17.91 8.69
C ASN A 298 16.22 -18.04 8.23
N GLU A 299 16.84 -16.91 7.86
CA GLU A 299 18.25 -16.81 7.48
C GLU A 299 19.05 -16.00 8.53
N PRO A 300 19.14 -16.45 9.80
CA PRO A 300 19.77 -15.67 10.86
C PRO A 300 21.27 -15.45 10.64
N MET A 301 21.96 -16.40 9.99
CA MET A 301 23.40 -16.27 9.70
C MET A 301 23.71 -15.11 8.75
N ASP A 302 22.83 -14.87 7.77
CA ASP A 302 22.90 -13.73 6.86
C ASP A 302 22.73 -12.41 7.64
N ALA A 303 21.78 -12.37 8.57
CA ALA A 303 21.57 -11.22 9.46
C ALA A 303 22.80 -10.94 10.32
N PHE A 304 23.39 -11.97 10.94
CA PHE A 304 24.59 -11.83 11.77
C PHE A 304 25.81 -11.37 10.97
N SER A 305 26.03 -11.93 9.79
CA SER A 305 27.12 -11.53 8.89
C SER A 305 26.99 -10.06 8.48
N GLN A 306 25.79 -9.66 8.06
CA GLN A 306 25.49 -8.27 7.72
C GLN A 306 25.68 -7.33 8.92
N PHE A 307 25.21 -7.71 10.10
CA PHE A 307 25.35 -6.90 11.31
C PHE A 307 26.82 -6.71 11.70
N ARG A 308 27.63 -7.78 11.73
CA ARG A 308 29.07 -7.69 12.01
C ARG A 308 29.77 -6.77 11.02
N LYS A 309 29.53 -6.97 9.72
CA LYS A 309 30.07 -6.11 8.66
C LYS A 309 29.72 -4.64 8.88
N HIS A 310 28.47 -4.34 9.24
CA HIS A 310 28.04 -2.96 9.51
C HIS A 310 28.81 -2.37 10.70
N ILE A 311 28.93 -3.12 11.78
CA ILE A 311 29.66 -2.70 12.98
C ILE A 311 31.14 -2.44 12.65
N ASP A 312 31.81 -3.32 11.92
CA ASP A 312 33.24 -3.16 11.59
C ASP A 312 33.49 -1.91 10.74
N ILE A 313 32.61 -1.64 9.77
CA ILE A 313 32.70 -0.46 8.89
C ILE A 313 32.51 0.84 9.69
N PHE A 314 31.56 0.88 10.61
CA PHE A 314 31.20 2.13 11.29
C PHE A 314 31.89 2.34 12.63
N LYS A 315 32.43 1.29 13.27
CA LYS A 315 33.39 1.42 14.37
C LYS A 315 34.72 2.01 13.90
N SER A 316 35.25 1.53 12.78
CA SER A 316 36.53 2.01 12.20
C SER A 316 36.45 3.42 11.61
N LYS A 317 35.24 3.94 11.34
CA LYS A 317 34.97 5.30 10.84
C LYS A 317 34.43 6.25 11.94
N SER A 318 34.73 5.97 13.20
CA SER A 318 34.46 6.85 14.36
C SER A 318 35.78 7.44 14.83
#